data_AF-A0A7Y6Z7R6-F1
#
_entry.id   AF-A0A7Y6Z7R6-F1
#
_cell.length_a   1.000
_cell.length_b   1.000
_cell.length_c   1.000
_cell.angle_alpha   90.00
_cell.angle_beta   90.00
_cell.angle_gamma   90.00
#
_symmetry.space_group_name_H-M   'P 1'
#
loop_
_entity.id
_entity.type
_entity.pdbx_description
1 polymer ?
#
loop_
_entity_poly.entity_id
_entity_poly.type
_entity_poly.pdbx_seq_one_letter_code
_entity_poly.pdbx_strand_id
1 'polypeptide(L)'
;MYLPVIRKAIGVLEEKAFYQIATLYLEGLGYTGLSVVDGPGDGGRDVISDRNDLIIQISVRKDWENKVNDEAAHAKSQGLKHVVYITNRAISQSAEQDFLTSKYKFAGDVDASIHDLNRISTSLSRPGSLSKTHEILHLEIPKEISADPKEVALSSMLLFSS
;
A
#
# COMPACT_ATOMS: atom_id res chain seq x y z
N MET A 1 -6.76 -0.97 -18.41
CA MET A 1 -5.81 0.15 -18.60
C MET A 1 -5.98 1.23 -17.51
N TYR A 2 -5.86 0.91 -16.20
CA TYR A 2 -6.11 1.87 -15.09
C TYR A 2 -4.89 2.13 -14.19
N LEU A 3 -3.93 1.19 -14.18
CA LEU A 3 -2.76 1.22 -13.30
C LEU A 3 -1.93 2.51 -13.40
N PRO A 4 -1.59 3.05 -14.59
CA PRO A 4 -0.76 4.25 -14.68
C PRO A 4 -1.43 5.49 -14.07
N VAL A 5 -2.75 5.63 -14.22
CA VAL A 5 -3.53 6.76 -13.69
C VAL A 5 -3.62 6.67 -12.17
N ILE A 6 -4.02 5.52 -11.64
CA ILE A 6 -4.12 5.27 -10.20
C ILE A 6 -2.76 5.47 -9.53
N ARG A 7 -1.70 4.90 -10.10
CA ARG A 7 -0.34 5.05 -9.57
C ARG A 7 0.09 6.52 -9.50
N LYS A 8 -0.17 7.30 -10.56
CA LYS A 8 0.17 8.73 -10.58
C LYS A 8 -0.62 9.50 -9.53
N ALA A 9 -1.93 9.24 -9.44
CA ALA A 9 -2.81 9.90 -8.49
C ALA A 9 -2.38 9.64 -7.03
N ILE A 10 -2.14 8.38 -6.66
CA ILE A 10 -1.71 8.02 -5.30
C ILE A 10 -0.34 8.66 -4.95
N GLY A 11 0.60 8.68 -5.91
CA GLY A 11 1.95 9.18 -5.67
C GLY A 11 2.06 10.69 -5.39
N VAL A 12 1.01 11.47 -5.67
CA VAL A 12 0.94 12.92 -5.38
C VAL A 12 0.05 13.27 -4.19
N LEU A 13 -0.59 12.26 -3.56
CA LEU A 13 -1.46 12.51 -2.42
C LEU A 13 -0.69 13.06 -1.24
N GLU A 14 -1.26 14.09 -0.63
CA GLU A 14 -0.87 14.52 0.70
C GLU A 14 -1.33 13.51 1.75
N GLU A 15 -0.71 13.62 2.91
CA GLU A 15 -0.80 12.67 4.00
C GLU A 15 -2.25 12.28 4.37
N LYS A 16 -3.16 13.25 4.60
CA LYS A 16 -4.57 12.97 4.93
C LYS A 16 -5.34 12.23 3.85
N ALA A 17 -5.12 12.61 2.58
CA ALA A 17 -5.80 11.96 1.45
C ALA A 17 -5.25 10.54 1.22
N PHE A 18 -3.96 10.34 1.47
CA PHE A 18 -3.34 9.03 1.36
C PHE A 18 -3.89 8.02 2.39
N TYR A 19 -4.32 8.47 3.57
CA TYR A 19 -4.89 7.56 4.58
C TYR A 19 -6.12 6.82 4.07
N GLN A 20 -7.04 7.51 3.37
CA GLN A 20 -8.25 6.86 2.84
C GLN A 20 -7.90 5.75 1.85
N ILE A 21 -6.89 5.98 1.02
CA ILE A 21 -6.37 4.99 0.08
C ILE A 21 -5.67 3.83 0.79
N ALA A 22 -4.84 4.13 1.79
CA ALA A 22 -4.15 3.13 2.58
C ALA A 22 -5.13 2.24 3.38
N THR A 23 -6.18 2.84 3.96
CA THR A 23 -7.25 2.10 4.65
C THR A 23 -8.01 1.21 3.67
N LEU A 24 -8.44 1.72 2.50
CA LEU A 24 -9.08 0.89 1.47
C LEU A 24 -8.19 -0.28 1.03
N TYR A 25 -6.88 -0.03 0.90
CA TYR A 25 -5.91 -1.07 0.57
C TYR A 25 -5.81 -2.14 1.65
N LEU A 26 -5.73 -1.74 2.93
CA LEU A 26 -5.70 -2.64 4.09
C LEU A 26 -6.99 -3.47 4.20
N GLU A 27 -8.15 -2.86 4.03
CA GLU A 27 -9.43 -3.59 3.98
C GLU A 27 -9.41 -4.66 2.88
N GLY A 28 -8.88 -4.31 1.71
CA GLY A 28 -8.72 -5.24 0.59
C GLY A 28 -7.74 -6.40 0.87
N LEU A 29 -6.82 -6.23 1.82
CA LEU A 29 -5.96 -7.29 2.34
C LEU A 29 -6.60 -8.12 3.46
N GLY A 30 -7.80 -7.74 3.92
CA GLY A 30 -8.55 -8.43 4.96
C GLY A 30 -8.33 -7.91 6.39
N TYR A 31 -7.71 -6.73 6.55
CA TYR A 31 -7.65 -6.08 7.87
C TYR A 31 -9.02 -5.49 8.23
N THR A 32 -9.45 -5.67 9.48
CA THR A 32 -10.74 -5.19 10.01
C THR A 32 -10.52 -4.29 11.22
N GLY A 33 -11.55 -3.52 11.58
CA GLY A 33 -11.49 -2.62 12.75
C GLY A 33 -10.51 -1.46 12.59
N LEU A 34 -10.24 -1.04 11.35
CA LEU A 34 -9.23 -0.03 11.04
C LEU A 34 -9.65 1.35 11.57
N SER A 35 -8.79 1.96 12.39
CA SER A 35 -8.97 3.33 12.87
C SER A 35 -7.64 4.08 12.86
N VAL A 36 -7.61 5.25 12.21
CA VAL A 36 -6.43 6.10 12.18
C VAL A 36 -6.33 6.85 13.50
N VAL A 37 -5.21 6.70 14.21
CA VAL A 37 -4.94 7.40 15.46
C VAL A 37 -3.98 8.55 15.19
N ASP A 38 -4.37 9.75 15.58
CA ASP A 38 -3.51 10.92 15.50
C ASP A 38 -2.37 10.82 16.52
N GLY A 39 -1.21 10.33 16.06
CA GLY A 39 0.07 10.45 16.73
C GLY A 39 0.70 11.85 16.57
N PRO A 40 1.71 12.19 17.39
CA PRO A 40 2.29 13.53 17.47
C PRO A 40 3.04 13.93 16.18
N GLY A 41 2.37 14.63 15.27
CA GLY A 41 2.91 15.61 14.31
C GLY A 41 4.13 15.24 13.42
N ASP A 42 4.57 13.98 13.36
CA ASP A 42 5.86 13.56 12.78
C ASP A 42 5.78 13.12 11.30
N GLY A 43 4.61 13.29 10.66
CA GLY A 43 4.38 12.95 9.25
C GLY A 43 4.09 11.47 8.99
N GLY A 44 3.80 10.69 10.02
CA GLY A 44 3.18 9.38 9.93
C GLY A 44 1.95 9.25 10.84
N ARG A 45 1.10 8.25 10.54
CA ARG A 45 -0.01 7.87 11.42
C ARG A 45 -0.02 6.39 11.70
N ASP A 46 -0.43 6.13 12.92
CA ASP A 46 -0.61 4.79 13.43
C ASP A 46 -2.05 4.38 13.12
N VAL A 47 -2.24 3.14 12.72
CA VAL A 47 -3.55 2.58 12.46
C VAL A 47 -3.79 1.43 13.41
N ILE A 48 -4.86 1.54 14.19
CA ILE A 48 -5.37 0.43 14.99
C ILE A 48 -6.11 -0.53 14.07
N SER A 49 -5.97 -1.82 14.35
CA SER A 49 -6.67 -2.94 13.70
C SER A 49 -7.20 -3.86 14.80
N ASP A 50 -8.16 -4.73 14.47
CA ASP A 50 -8.57 -5.82 15.37
C ASP A 50 -7.42 -6.81 15.65
N ARG A 51 -6.39 -6.82 14.78
CA ARG A 51 -5.15 -7.58 15.01
C ARG A 51 -4.28 -6.90 16.05
N ASN A 52 -4.07 -7.58 17.17
CA ASN A 52 -3.30 -7.10 18.32
C ASN A 52 -1.84 -7.57 18.34
N ASP A 53 -1.38 -8.25 17.29
CA ASP A 53 -0.02 -8.79 17.17
C ASP A 53 0.92 -7.88 16.37
N LEU A 54 0.43 -6.73 15.90
CA LEU A 54 1.11 -5.88 14.93
C LEU A 54 0.92 -4.38 15.14
N ILE A 55 1.81 -3.60 14.53
CA ILE A 55 1.67 -2.15 14.34
C ILE A 55 1.49 -1.87 12.86
N ILE A 56 0.55 -0.98 12.51
CA ILE A 56 0.39 -0.48 11.15
C ILE A 56 0.77 0.99 11.12
N GLN A 57 1.74 1.34 10.28
CA GLN A 57 2.17 2.71 10.05
C GLN A 57 1.84 3.14 8.62
N ILE A 58 1.18 4.28 8.46
CA ILE A 58 1.02 4.95 7.17
C ILE A 58 1.93 6.18 7.13
N SER A 59 2.75 6.32 6.09
CA SER A 59 3.71 7.41 5.97
C SER A 59 3.95 7.83 4.52
N VAL A 60 4.10 9.14 4.30
CA VAL A 60 4.46 9.73 2.99
C VAL A 60 5.92 10.22 2.92
N ARG A 61 6.71 9.90 3.97
CA ARG A 61 8.09 10.35 4.15
C ARG A 61 9.07 9.69 3.18
N LYS A 62 10.22 10.35 2.96
CA LYS A 62 11.29 9.85 2.09
C LYS A 62 12.25 8.91 2.82
N ASP A 63 12.44 9.11 4.12
CA ASP A 63 13.33 8.36 5.01
C ASP A 63 12.67 7.09 5.58
N TRP A 64 12.04 6.31 4.69
CA TRP A 64 11.24 5.14 5.06
C TRP A 64 12.05 4.07 5.84
N GLU A 65 13.33 3.87 5.50
CA GLU A 65 14.19 2.88 6.17
C GLU A 65 14.34 3.15 7.68
N ASN A 66 14.50 4.42 8.05
CA ASN A 66 14.63 4.83 9.45
C ASN A 66 13.30 4.62 10.16
N LYS A 67 12.20 5.08 9.54
CA LYS A 67 10.86 4.96 10.12
C LYS A 67 10.48 3.48 10.35
N VAL A 68 10.76 2.58 9.41
CA VAL A 68 10.50 1.14 9.60
C VAL A 68 11.28 0.57 10.79
N ASN A 69 12.55 0.97 10.97
CA ASN A 69 13.32 0.53 12.13
C ASN A 69 12.80 1.14 13.44
N ASP A 70 12.38 2.40 13.44
CA ASP A 70 11.81 3.06 14.62
C ASP A 70 10.50 2.38 15.04
N GLU A 71 9.62 2.06 14.08
CA GLU A 71 8.38 1.33 14.34
C GLU A 71 8.64 -0.11 14.76
N ALA A 72 9.66 -0.78 14.21
CA ALA A 72 10.04 -2.12 14.66
C ALA A 72 10.61 -2.11 16.08
N ALA A 73 11.35 -1.08 16.46
CA ALA A 73 11.80 -0.89 17.84
C ALA A 73 10.61 -0.71 18.80
N HIS A 74 9.60 0.06 18.38
CA HIS A 74 8.38 0.29 19.13
C HIS A 74 7.52 -0.98 19.24
N ALA A 75 7.35 -1.73 18.14
CA ALA A 75 6.66 -3.02 18.15
C ALA A 75 7.35 -4.00 19.12
N LYS A 76 8.68 -4.10 19.06
CA LYS A 76 9.44 -4.95 19.97
C LYS A 76 9.28 -4.54 21.44
N SER A 77 9.28 -3.24 21.76
CA SER A 77 9.12 -2.77 23.14
C SER A 77 7.72 -3.06 23.71
N GLN A 78 6.71 -3.15 22.83
CA GLN A 78 5.34 -3.55 23.15
C GLN A 78 5.11 -5.07 23.11
N GLY A 79 6.12 -5.87 22.73
CA GLY A 79 6.00 -7.32 22.59
C GLY A 79 5.22 -7.77 21.35
N LEU A 80 5.05 -6.90 20.37
CA LEU A 80 4.42 -7.18 19.09
C LEU A 80 5.42 -7.84 18.14
N LYS A 81 4.90 -8.60 17.17
CA LYS A 81 5.72 -9.45 16.30
C LYS A 81 5.81 -8.97 14.87
N HIS A 82 4.99 -7.99 14.47
CA HIS A 82 4.87 -7.60 13.08
C HIS A 82 4.68 -6.09 12.94
N VAL A 83 5.41 -5.49 12.03
CA VAL A 83 5.20 -4.11 11.56
C VAL A 83 4.74 -4.12 10.11
N VAL A 84 3.65 -3.40 9.84
CA VAL A 84 3.13 -3.16 8.50
C VAL A 84 3.36 -1.69 8.17
N TYR A 85 4.24 -1.42 7.22
CA TYR A 85 4.57 -0.07 6.77
C TYR A 85 3.96 0.19 5.39
N ILE A 86 3.14 1.24 5.28
CA ILE A 86 2.44 1.61 4.06
C ILE A 86 2.89 3.00 3.62
N THR A 87 3.25 3.14 2.34
CA THR A 87 3.72 4.41 1.78
C THR A 87 3.26 4.69 0.36
N ASN A 88 3.05 5.97 0.05
CA ASN A 88 2.75 6.45 -1.30
C ASN A 88 3.99 6.64 -2.16
N ARG A 89 5.18 6.30 -1.63
CA ARG A 89 6.44 6.35 -2.36
C ARG A 89 6.70 5.03 -3.06
N ALA A 90 7.29 5.11 -4.25
CA ALA A 90 7.80 3.93 -4.92
C ALA A 90 9.12 3.51 -4.24
N ILE A 91 9.20 2.24 -3.85
CA ILE A 91 10.43 1.63 -3.34
C ILE A 91 10.84 0.60 -4.39
N SER A 92 12.09 0.66 -4.86
CA SER A 92 12.56 -0.35 -5.81
C SER A 92 12.71 -1.69 -5.08
N GLN A 93 12.47 -2.79 -5.79
CA GLN A 93 12.66 -4.13 -5.23
C GLN A 93 14.08 -4.34 -4.70
N SER A 94 15.09 -3.76 -5.36
CA SER A 94 16.47 -3.79 -4.89
C SER A 94 16.63 -3.08 -3.54
N ALA A 95 16.05 -1.89 -3.38
CA ALA A 95 16.15 -1.13 -2.14
C ALA A 95 15.41 -1.82 -0.98
N GLU A 96 14.24 -2.40 -1.25
CA GLU A 96 13.50 -3.22 -0.27
C GLU A 96 14.35 -4.42 0.18
N GLN A 97 14.94 -5.16 -0.78
CA GLN A 97 15.76 -6.33 -0.48
C GLN A 97 17.05 -5.97 0.27
N ASP A 98 17.75 -4.92 -0.16
CA ASP A 98 18.97 -4.43 0.49
C ASP A 98 18.67 -4.02 1.93
N PHE A 99 17.55 -3.33 2.16
CA PHE A 99 17.11 -2.97 3.50
C PHE A 99 16.86 -4.20 4.38
N LEU A 100 16.02 -5.13 3.92
CA LEU A 100 15.67 -6.33 4.69
C LEU A 100 16.88 -7.21 4.99
N THR A 101 17.86 -7.24 4.10
CA THR A 101 19.04 -8.11 4.24
C THR A 101 20.15 -7.47 5.10
N SER A 102 20.36 -6.15 4.98
CA SER A 102 21.57 -5.50 5.52
C SER A 102 21.32 -4.36 6.51
N LYS A 103 20.14 -3.72 6.48
CA LYS A 103 19.85 -2.52 7.28
C LYS A 103 18.75 -2.72 8.32
N TYR A 104 17.90 -3.74 8.14
CA TYR A 104 16.81 -4.01 9.05
C TYR A 104 17.34 -4.62 10.35
N LYS A 105 17.18 -3.89 11.46
CA LYS A 105 17.84 -4.21 12.74
C LYS A 105 17.12 -5.27 13.56
N PHE A 106 15.87 -5.59 13.22
CA PHE A 106 14.98 -6.42 14.02
C PHE A 106 14.62 -7.74 13.32
N ALA A 107 15.40 -8.13 12.31
CA ALA A 107 15.23 -9.39 11.60
C ALA A 107 15.25 -10.58 12.58
N GLY A 108 14.19 -11.38 12.58
CA GLY A 108 14.02 -12.54 13.46
C GLY A 108 13.29 -12.27 14.77
N ASP A 109 13.19 -11.01 15.20
CA ASP A 109 12.38 -10.61 16.36
C ASP A 109 11.01 -10.07 15.95
N VAL A 110 11.00 -9.19 14.95
CA VAL A 110 9.82 -8.50 14.43
C VAL A 110 9.84 -8.62 12.92
N ASP A 111 8.77 -9.15 12.33
CA ASP A 111 8.60 -9.20 10.88
C ASP A 111 8.22 -7.82 10.34
N ALA A 112 8.77 -7.45 9.18
CA ALA A 112 8.41 -6.20 8.51
C ALA A 112 7.72 -6.49 7.17
N SER A 113 6.56 -5.88 6.96
CA SER A 113 5.86 -5.91 5.67
C SER A 113 5.75 -4.50 5.11
N ILE A 114 6.37 -4.29 3.95
CA ILE A 114 6.47 -2.98 3.30
C ILE A 114 5.54 -2.96 2.08
N HIS A 115 4.62 -2.01 2.08
CA HIS A 115 3.63 -1.81 1.03
C HIS A 115 3.88 -0.46 0.35
N ASP A 116 4.54 -0.52 -0.79
CA ASP A 116 4.92 0.66 -1.57
C ASP A 116 3.83 1.09 -2.56
N LEU A 117 4.06 2.22 -3.24
CA LEU A 117 3.17 2.76 -4.26
C LEU A 117 2.80 1.74 -5.35
N ASN A 118 3.75 0.92 -5.80
CA ASN A 118 3.51 -0.03 -6.88
C ASN A 118 2.60 -1.17 -6.42
N ARG A 119 2.82 -1.72 -5.22
CA ARG A 119 1.94 -2.75 -4.63
C ARG A 119 0.53 -2.23 -4.39
N ILE A 120 0.40 -1.03 -3.81
CA ILE A 120 -0.90 -0.40 -3.53
C ILE A 120 -1.67 -0.17 -4.83
N SER A 121 -1.05 0.50 -5.80
CA SER A 121 -1.70 0.80 -7.08
C SER A 121 -2.09 -0.45 -7.87
N THR A 122 -1.26 -1.50 -7.82
CA THR A 122 -1.57 -2.79 -8.46
C THR A 122 -2.78 -3.47 -7.83
N SER A 123 -2.86 -3.48 -6.50
CA SER A 123 -4.00 -4.06 -5.79
C SER A 123 -5.29 -3.30 -6.06
N LEU A 124 -5.25 -1.97 -5.97
CA LEU A 124 -6.40 -1.09 -6.15
C LEU A 124 -6.89 -0.98 -7.59
N SER A 125 -6.06 -1.36 -8.57
CA SER A 125 -6.47 -1.45 -9.97
C SER A 125 -7.33 -2.68 -10.30
N ARG A 126 -7.53 -3.60 -9.33
CA ARG A 126 -8.34 -4.81 -9.53
C ARG A 126 -9.84 -4.50 -9.48
N PRO A 127 -10.69 -5.22 -10.22
CA PRO A 127 -12.12 -4.91 -10.34
C PRO A 127 -12.88 -4.72 -9.02
N GLY A 128 -12.54 -5.46 -7.95
CA GLY A 128 -13.21 -5.37 -6.66
C GLY A 128 -13.00 -4.05 -5.90
N SER A 129 -11.88 -3.35 -6.14
CA SER A 129 -11.54 -2.09 -5.45
C SER A 129 -11.54 -0.88 -6.37
N LEU A 130 -11.68 -1.09 -7.68
CA LEU A 130 -11.51 -0.05 -8.70
C LEU A 130 -12.52 1.09 -8.56
N SER A 131 -13.80 0.77 -8.38
CA SER A 131 -14.85 1.80 -8.28
C SER A 131 -14.66 2.70 -7.06
N LYS A 132 -14.39 2.12 -5.89
CA LYS A 132 -14.10 2.87 -4.65
C LYS A 132 -12.81 3.68 -4.77
N THR A 133 -11.79 3.12 -5.42
CA THR A 133 -10.52 3.82 -5.64
C THR A 133 -10.72 5.06 -6.50
N HIS A 134 -11.49 4.96 -7.58
CA HIS A 134 -11.82 6.12 -8.42
C HIS A 134 -12.63 7.17 -7.66
N GLU A 135 -13.57 6.75 -6.81
CA GLU A 135 -14.37 7.66 -5.98
C GLU A 135 -13.49 8.45 -5.00
N ILE A 136 -12.62 7.77 -4.25
CA ILE A 136 -11.70 8.42 -3.29
C ILE A 136 -10.70 9.33 -4.00
N LEU A 137 -10.20 8.93 -5.17
CA LEU A 137 -9.24 9.72 -5.95
C LEU A 137 -9.91 10.82 -6.79
N HIS A 138 -11.24 10.95 -6.74
CA HIS A 138 -12.01 11.85 -7.61
C HIS A 138 -11.68 11.70 -9.10
N LEU A 139 -11.37 10.48 -9.53
CA LEU A 139 -11.09 10.16 -10.91
C LEU A 139 -12.39 9.81 -11.62
N GLU A 140 -12.66 10.45 -12.75
CA GLU A 140 -13.78 10.07 -13.60
C GLU A 140 -13.67 8.58 -13.97
N ILE A 141 -14.69 7.79 -13.63
CA ILE A 141 -14.79 6.41 -14.11
C ILE A 141 -15.24 6.51 -15.56
N PRO A 142 -14.42 6.11 -16.55
CA PRO A 142 -14.93 6.01 -17.91
C PRO A 142 -16.08 5.01 -17.91
N LYS A 143 -17.29 5.50 -18.21
CA LYS A 143 -18.53 4.71 -18.21
C LYS A 143 -18.55 3.61 -19.28
N GLU A 144 -17.60 3.65 -20.21
CA GLU A 144 -17.43 2.66 -21.27
C GLU A 144 -16.02 2.07 -21.21
N ILE A 145 -15.94 0.75 -20.99
CA ILE A 145 -14.72 -0.02 -21.24
C ILE A 145 -14.60 -0.17 -22.75
N SER A 146 -14.01 0.81 -23.42
CA SER A 146 -13.61 0.67 -24.82
C SER A 146 -12.37 -0.21 -24.87
N ALA A 147 -12.53 -1.50 -25.13
CA ALA A 147 -11.41 -2.36 -25.44
C ALA A 147 -10.83 -1.95 -26.81
N ASP A 148 -9.52 -1.68 -26.87
CA ASP A 148 -8.83 -1.50 -28.15
C ASP A 148 -8.92 -2.83 -28.94
N PRO A 149 -9.26 -2.81 -30.25
CA PRO A 149 -9.28 -4.02 -31.09
C PRO A 149 -8.03 -4.90 -30.94
N LYS A 150 -6.86 -4.34 -30.63
CA LYS A 150 -5.63 -5.09 -30.37
C LYS A 150 -5.69 -5.93 -29.08
N GLU A 151 -6.33 -5.43 -28.03
CA GLU A 151 -6.51 -6.15 -26.76
C GLU A 151 -7.54 -7.29 -26.88
N VAL A 152 -8.58 -7.07 -27.70
CA VAL A 152 -9.55 -8.11 -28.06
C VAL A 152 -8.89 -9.23 -28.87
N ALA A 153 -8.03 -8.88 -29.82
CA ALA A 153 -7.30 -9.86 -30.62
C ALA A 153 -6.35 -10.73 -29.78
N LEU A 154 -5.62 -10.12 -28.82
CA LEU A 154 -4.72 -10.85 -27.93
C LEU A 154 -5.47 -11.78 -26.97
N SER A 155 -6.58 -11.31 -26.42
CA SER A 155 -7.44 -12.11 -25.52
C SER A 155 -8.08 -13.28 -26.27
N SER A 156 -8.52 -13.06 -27.52
CA SER A 156 -9.08 -14.10 -28.37
C SER A 156 -8.03 -15.16 -28.73
N MET A 157 -6.81 -14.75 -29.08
CA MET A 157 -5.73 -15.70 -29.36
C MET A 157 -5.41 -16.57 -28.14
N LEU A 158 -5.35 -16.00 -26.93
CA LEU A 158 -5.07 -16.74 -25.70
C LEU A 158 -6.21 -17.69 -25.28
N LEU A 159 -7.47 -17.32 -25.57
CA LEU A 159 -8.65 -18.15 -25.27
C LEU A 159 -8.83 -19.31 -26.27
N PHE A 160 -8.38 -19.14 -27.51
CA PHE A 160 -8.56 -20.13 -28.58
C PHE A 160 -7.26 -20.85 -29.00
N SER A 161 -6.14 -20.64 -28.30
CA SER A 161 -4.88 -21.38 -28.52
C SER A 161 -4.77 -22.67 -27.68
N SER A 162 -5.91 -23.30 -27.35
CA SER A 162 -5.94 -24.65 -26.75
C SER A 162 -5.98 -25.71 -27.83
#